data_AF-A0A5A9YZV1-F1
#
_entry.id   AF-A0A5A9YZV1-F1
#
_cell.length_a   1.000
_cell.length_b   1.000
_cell.length_c   1.000
_cell.angle_alpha   90.00
_cell.angle_beta   90.00
_cell.angle_gamma   90.00
#
_symmetry.space_group_name_H-M   'P 1'
#
loop_
_entity.id
_entity.type
_entity.pdbx_description
1 polymer ?
#
loop_
_entity_poly.entity_id
_entity_poly.type
_entity_poly.pdbx_seq_one_letter_code
_entity_poly.pdbx_strand_id
1 'polypeptide(L)' 'MSQKRLADMLGSTEQTVSLWERHGRMPVGYDRLMRAFYLGFLDGNVKLRDMVDRLVNLDRPYRDEKAVFEDTDIGWKIVA' A
#
# COMPACT_ATOMS: atom_id res chain seq x y z
N MET A 1 -3.36 -0.10 -0.92
CA MET A 1 -2.41 0.22 0.14
C MET A 1 -1.55 -0.99 0.35
N SER A 2 -0.26 -0.91 0.01
CA SER A 2 0.70 -2.00 0.15
C SER A 2 1.09 -2.22 1.61
N GLN A 3 1.59 -3.42 1.88
CA GLN A 3 2.15 -3.82 3.17
C GLN A 3 3.29 -2.86 3.59
N LYS A 4 4.13 -2.41 2.65
CA LYS A 4 5.19 -1.43 2.89
C LYS A 4 4.67 -0.09 3.41
N ARG A 5 3.67 0.51 2.75
CA ARG A 5 3.11 1.80 3.17
C ARG A 5 2.37 1.71 4.50
N LEU A 6 1.70 0.58 4.73
CA LEU A 6 1.08 0.30 6.02
C LEU A 6 2.12 0.21 7.13
N ALA A 7 3.24 -0.45 6.85
CA ALA A 7 4.37 -0.50 7.77
C ALA A 7 4.94 0.89 8.07
N ASP A 8 5.17 1.71 7.04
CA ASP A 8 5.62 3.10 7.22
C ASP A 8 4.64 3.91 8.09
N MET A 9 3.34 3.77 7.86
CA MET A 9 2.29 4.48 8.61
C MET A 9 2.23 4.04 10.09
N LEU A 10 2.47 2.76 10.36
CA LEU A 10 2.48 2.21 11.71
C LEU A 10 3.84 2.34 12.40
N GLY A 11 4.90 2.77 11.70
CA GLY A 11 6.27 2.77 12.23
C GLY A 11 6.82 1.35 12.44
N SER A 12 6.46 0.43 11.55
CA SER A 12 6.87 -0.98 11.58
C SER A 12 7.61 -1.38 10.29
N THR A 13 7.85 -2.69 10.09
CA THR A 13 8.45 -3.22 8.86
C THR A 13 7.40 -3.94 8.00
N GLU A 14 7.60 -3.94 6.69
CA GLU A 14 6.73 -4.66 5.74
C GLU A 14 6.61 -6.15 6.07
N GLN A 15 7.71 -6.77 6.50
CA GLN A 15 7.74 -8.17 6.93
C GLN A 15 6.85 -8.40 8.15
N THR A 16 6.89 -7.48 9.13
CA THR A 16 6.05 -7.53 10.32
C THR A 16 4.57 -7.43 9.96
N VAL A 17 4.21 -6.50 9.07
CA VAL A 17 2.83 -6.37 8.56
C VAL A 17 2.40 -7.63 7.80
N SER A 18 3.25 -8.17 6.93
CA SER A 18 3.00 -9.42 6.20
C SER A 18 2.77 -10.62 7.14
N LEU A 19 3.48 -10.67 8.27
CA LEU A 19 3.26 -11.70 9.30
C LEU A 19 1.91 -11.50 10.00
N TRP A 20 1.52 -10.27 10.31
CA TRP A 20 0.22 -9.98 10.94
C TRP A 20 -0.94 -10.34 10.02
N GLU A 21 -0.86 -10.04 8.72
CA GLU A 21 -1.89 -10.41 7.75
C GLU A 21 -2.01 -11.93 7.58
N ARG A 22 -0.88 -12.65 7.53
CA ARG A 22 -0.87 -14.10 7.36
C ARG A 22 -1.33 -14.88 8.59
N HIS A 23 -0.94 -14.43 9.77
CA HIS A 23 -1.19 -15.15 11.02
C HIS A 23 -2.33 -14.57 11.86
N GLY A 24 -2.87 -13.41 11.48
CA GLY A 24 -3.92 -12.70 12.21
C GLY A 24 -3.50 -12.21 13.61
N ARG A 25 -2.20 -12.26 13.94
CA ARG A 25 -1.68 -11.92 15.26
C ARG A 25 -0.96 -10.58 15.24
N MET A 26 -1.74 -9.52 15.34
CA MET A 26 -1.23 -8.16 15.53
C MET A 26 -1.14 -7.81 17.03
N PRO A 27 -0.08 -7.15 17.51
CA PRO A 27 -0.01 -6.69 18.90
C PRO A 27 -1.15 -5.71 19.22
N VAL A 28 -1.65 -5.76 20.46
CA VAL A 28 -2.85 -5.03 20.90
C VAL A 28 -2.75 -3.52 20.67
N GLY A 29 -1.56 -2.93 20.81
CA GLY A 29 -1.34 -1.50 20.54
C GLY A 29 -1.63 -1.13 19.07
N TYR A 30 -1.15 -1.94 18.13
CA TYR A 30 -1.38 -1.74 16.70
C TYR A 30 -2.83 -2.05 16.30
N ASP A 31 -3.46 -3.06 16.91
CA ASP A 31 -4.90 -3.33 16.72
C ASP A 31 -5.77 -2.15 17.14
N ARG A 32 -5.50 -1.59 18.33
CA ARG A 32 -6.21 -0.38 18.79
C ARG A 32 -5.97 0.82 17.87
N LEU A 33 -4.74 1.02 17.42
CA LEU A 33 -4.40 2.11 16.51
C LEU A 33 -5.13 1.97 15.17
N MET A 34 -5.17 0.76 14.59
CA MET A 34 -5.91 0.48 13.36
C MET A 34 -7.41 0.73 13.50
N ARG A 35 -8.00 0.28 14.61
CA ARG A 35 -9.41 0.54 14.92
C ARG A 35 -9.70 2.02 15.06
N ALA A 36 -8.80 2.79 15.69
CA ALA A 36 -8.94 4.23 15.82
C ALA A 36 -8.89 4.93 14.45
N PHE A 37 -7.98 4.52 13.55
CA PHE A 37 -7.96 5.04 12.18
C PHE A 37 -9.24 4.70 11.41
N TYR A 38 -9.74 3.47 11.54
CA TYR A 38 -10.97 3.04 10.89
C TYR A 38 -12.20 3.81 11.40
N LEU A 39 -12.33 3.99 12.72
CA LEU A 39 -13.39 4.78 13.32
C LEU A 39 -13.30 6.25 12.88
N GLY A 40 -12.11 6.85 12.89
CA GLY A 40 -11.91 8.21 12.40
C GLY A 40 -12.24 8.39 10.91
N PHE A 41 -12.02 7.36 10.10
CA PHE A 41 -12.44 7.35 8.69
C PHE A 41 -13.96 7.29 8.52
N LEU A 42 -14.65 6.50 9.37
CA LEU A 42 -16.12 6.37 9.38
C LEU A 42 -16.81 7.64 9.90
N ASP A 43 -16.25 8.28 10.93
CA ASP A 43 -16.74 9.54 11.51
C ASP A 43 -16.60 10.74 10.55
N GLY A 44 -16.09 10.52 9.34
CA GLY A 44 -15.99 11.56 8.32
C GLY A 44 -14.87 12.57 8.59
N ASN A 45 -13.83 12.19 9.35
CA ASN A 45 -12.67 13.05 9.54
C ASN A 45 -11.94 13.24 8.20
N VAL A 46 -12.23 14.37 7.55
CA VAL A 46 -11.74 14.71 6.21
C VAL A 46 -10.21 14.63 6.14
N LYS A 47 -9.50 15.03 7.20
CA LYS A 47 -8.03 15.00 7.21
C LYS A 47 -7.47 13.57 7.24
N LEU A 48 -8.10 12.66 8.00
CA LEU A 48 -7.69 11.25 8.03
C LEU A 48 -8.03 10.56 6.70
N ARG A 49 -9.21 10.87 6.14
CA ARG A 49 -9.61 10.38 4.82
C ARG A 49 -8.64 10.84 3.73
N ASP A 50 -8.33 12.13 3.68
CA ASP A 50 -7.37 12.70 2.74
C ASP A 50 -5.97 12.08 2.87
N MET A 51 -5.54 11.81 4.12
CA MET A 51 -4.26 11.14 4.37
C MET A 51 -4.27 9.71 3.82
N VAL A 52 -5.32 8.94 4.12
CA VAL A 52 -5.47 7.56 3.61
C VAL A 52 -5.56 7.55 2.09
N ASP A 53 -6.34 8.45 1.49
CA ASP A 53 -6.49 8.56 0.04
C ASP A 53 -5.16 8.94 -0.64
N ARG A 54 -4.38 9.85 -0.04
CA ARG A 54 -3.01 10.14 -0.52
C ARG A 54 -2.11 8.92 -0.44
N LEU A 55 -2.16 8.16 0.66
CA LEU A 55 -1.37 6.94 0.81
C LEU A 55 -1.78 5.88 -0.23
N VAL A 56 -3.08 5.73 -0.50
CA VAL A 56 -3.60 4.82 -1.53
C VAL A 56 -3.19 5.29 -2.93
N ASN A 57 -3.22 6.59 -3.21
CA ASN A 57 -2.80 7.14 -4.51
C ASN A 57 -1.29 7.02 -4.74
N LEU A 58 -0.46 7.18 -3.71
CA LEU A 58 0.98 6.92 -3.79
C LEU A 58 1.33 5.43 -3.96
N ASP A 59 0.40 4.56 -3.57
CA ASP A 59 0.51 3.11 -3.66
C ASP A 59 -0.03 2.54 -4.96
N ARG A 60 -0.80 3.33 -5.74
CA ARG A 60 -1.08 2.94 -7.11
C ARG A 60 0.29 2.82 -7.77
N PRO A 61 0.66 1.64 -8.29
CA PRO A 61 1.76 1.60 -9.23
C PRO A 61 1.39 2.65 -10.27
N TYR A 62 2.32 3.53 -10.63
CA TYR A 62 2.26 4.12 -11.96
C TYR A 62 1.84 2.97 -12.85
N ARG A 63 0.73 3.10 -13.58
CA ARG A 63 0.50 2.19 -14.69
C ARG A 63 1.72 2.40 -15.56
N ASP A 64 2.74 1.58 -15.34
CA ASP A 64 3.60 1.10 -16.39
C ASP A 64 2.57 0.51 -17.35
N GLU A 65 2.14 1.33 -18.31
CA GLU A 65 1.65 0.87 -19.58
C GLU A 65 2.54 -0.33 -19.90
N LYS A 66 1.96 -1.53 -19.91
CA LYS A 66 2.71 -2.78 -20.02
C LYS A 66 3.76 -2.54 -21.10
N ALA A 67 5.04 -2.49 -20.74
CA ALA A 67 6.09 -2.28 -21.72
C ALA A 67 6.05 -3.52 -22.61
N VAL A 68 5.45 -3.37 -23.80
CA VAL A 68 5.38 -4.44 -24.78
C VAL A 68 6.71 -4.39 -25.52
N PHE A 69 7.51 -5.44 -25.37
CA PHE A 69 8.76 -5.57 -26.11
C PHE A 69 8.50 -6.51 -27.29
N GLU A 70 8.91 -6.09 -28.49
CA GLU A 70 8.96 -6.97 -29.65
C GLU A 70 10.38 -7.53 -29.80
N ASP A 71 10.48 -8.81 -30.15
CA ASP A 71 11.74 -9.46 -30.50
C ASP A 71 12.03 -9.21 -31.99
N THR A 72 13.20 -8.64 -32.30
CA THR A 72 13.63 -8.31 -33.66
C THR A 72 15.00 -8.95 -33.94
N ASP A 73 15.41 -9.04 -35.20
CA ASP A 73 16.71 -9.61 -35.61
C ASP A 73 17.95 -8.91 -35.00
N ILE A 74 17.76 -7.76 -34.34
CA ILE A 74 18.79 -6.98 -33.63
C ILE A 74 18.55 -6.91 -32.11
N GLY A 75 17.60 -7.69 -31.58
CA GLY A 75 17.25 -7.81 -30.17
C GLY A 75 15.92 -7.16 -29.78
N TRP A 76 15.67 -7.08 -28.48
CA TRP A 76 14.42 -6.60 -27.89
C TRP A 76 14.28 -5.08 -28.03
N LYS A 77 13.13 -4.60 -28.54
CA LYS A 77 12.80 -3.17 -28.60
C LYS A 77 11.48 -2.88 -27.90
N ILE A 78 11.42 -1.75 -27.18
CA ILE A 78 10.20 -1.22 -26.56
C ILE A 78 9.30 -0.70 -27.67
N VAL A 79 8.07 -1.22 -27.75
CA VAL A 79 7.00 -0.67 -28.59
C VAL A 79 6.12 0.20 -27.69
N ALA A 80 6.06 1.49 -28.00
CA ALA A 80 5.15 2.46 -27.37
C ALA A 80 3.77 2.40 -28.00
#